data_AF-A0A959P767-F1
#
_entry.id   AF-A0A959P767-F1
#
_cell.length_a   1.000
_cell.length_b   1.000
_cell.length_c   1.000
_cell.angle_alpha   90.00
_cell.angle_beta   90.00
_cell.angle_gamma   90.00
#
_symmetry.space_group_name_H-M   'P 1'
#
loop_
_entity.id
_entity.type
_entity.pdbx_description
1 polymer ?
#
loop_
_entity_poly.entity_id
_entity_poly.type
_entity_poly.pdbx_seq_one_letter_code
_entity_poly.pdbx_strand_id
1 'polypeptide(L)'
;MRAYLVNHGFSDGEARNLLSGKTKSVRLDLLTRLCEAFECSPNDLLDWRGDAGHVLSQLRKSMAPNIEQLLEGKSPQELEEILRRIADSEEGGVRS
;
A
#
# COMPACT_ATOMS: atom_id res chain seq x y z
N MET A 1 19.50 0.07 -5.74
CA MET A 1 18.77 -0.13 -4.46
C MET A 1 19.59 0.29 -3.23
N ARG A 2 20.78 -0.24 -2.96
CA ARG A 2 21.58 0.16 -1.78
C ARG A 2 21.84 1.68 -1.69
N ALA A 3 22.31 2.29 -2.79
CA ALA A 3 22.55 3.73 -2.84
C ALA A 3 21.27 4.55 -2.59
N TYR A 4 20.12 4.06 -3.06
CA TYR A 4 18.83 4.70 -2.82
C TYR A 4 18.48 4.74 -1.32
N LEU A 5 18.61 3.61 -0.62
CA LEU A 5 18.40 3.55 0.83
C LEU A 5 19.37 4.49 1.56
N VAL A 6 20.65 4.48 1.20
CA VAL A 6 21.63 5.39 1.84
C VAL A 6 21.27 6.86 1.62
N ASN A 7 20.82 7.22 0.42
CA ASN A 7 20.37 8.58 0.10
C ASN A 7 19.08 8.98 0.85
N HIS A 8 18.29 8.01 1.32
CA HIS A 8 17.09 8.22 2.15
C HIS A 8 17.38 8.03 3.65
N GLY A 9 18.64 8.24 4.06
CA GLY A 9 19.03 8.31 5.47
C GLY A 9 19.21 6.96 6.16
N PHE A 10 19.30 5.86 5.42
CA PHE A 10 19.65 4.56 5.98
C PHE A 10 21.18 4.43 6.08
N SER A 11 21.67 3.86 7.17
CA SER A 11 23.08 3.50 7.26
C SER A 11 23.41 2.40 6.25
N ASP A 12 24.68 2.32 5.87
CA ASP A 12 25.15 1.26 4.99
C ASP A 12 24.91 -0.15 5.58
N GLY A 13 25.06 -0.30 6.89
CA GLY A 13 24.74 -1.53 7.61
C GLY A 13 23.27 -1.91 7.51
N GLU A 14 22.36 -0.96 7.78
CA GLU A 14 20.91 -1.16 7.62
C GLU A 14 20.56 -1.55 6.18
N ALA A 15 21.08 -0.81 5.19
CA ALA A 15 20.82 -1.08 3.79
C ALA A 15 21.29 -2.48 3.36
N ARG A 16 22.49 -2.91 3.79
CA ARG A 16 22.99 -4.26 3.51
C ARG A 16 22.14 -5.34 4.17
N ASN A 17 21.75 -5.15 5.43
CA ASN A 17 20.93 -6.12 6.16
C ASN A 17 19.53 -6.27 5.54
N LEU A 18 18.88 -5.16 5.19
CA LEU A 18 17.58 -5.14 4.53
C LEU A 18 17.63 -5.86 3.18
N LEU A 19 18.63 -5.56 2.35
CA LEU A 19 18.76 -6.13 1.00
C LEU A 19 19.25 -7.58 1.00
N SER A 20 19.84 -8.07 2.10
CA SER A 20 20.34 -9.44 2.17
C SER A 20 19.23 -10.50 2.17
N GLY A 21 17.98 -10.12 2.48
CA GLY A 21 16.87 -11.05 2.69
C GLY A 21 17.02 -11.96 3.92
N LYS A 22 18.10 -11.82 4.70
CA LYS A 22 18.37 -12.62 5.90
C LYS A 22 17.68 -12.05 7.15
N THR A 23 17.27 -10.79 7.10
CA THR A 23 16.56 -10.11 8.19
C THR A 23 15.22 -10.79 8.43
N LYS A 24 15.02 -11.34 9.65
CA LYS A 24 13.77 -12.01 10.06
C LYS A 24 12.84 -11.11 10.89
N SER A 25 13.35 -9.99 11.36
CA SER A 25 12.62 -9.02 12.18
C SER A 25 13.07 -7.61 11.84
N VAL A 26 12.13 -6.69 11.77
CA VAL A 26 12.38 -5.26 11.55
C VAL A 26 11.80 -4.48 12.72
N ARG A 27 12.51 -3.47 13.22
CA ARG A 27 11.96 -2.56 14.22
C ARG A 27 10.90 -1.67 13.56
N LEU A 28 9.86 -1.28 14.30
CA LEU A 28 8.74 -0.51 13.75
C LEU A 28 9.19 0.84 13.18
N ASP A 29 10.16 1.52 13.81
CA ASP A 29 10.72 2.78 13.32
C ASP A 29 11.44 2.60 11.98
N LEU A 30 12.16 1.49 11.80
CA LEU A 30 12.80 1.16 10.53
C LEU A 30 11.76 0.82 9.45
N LEU A 31 10.66 0.17 9.82
CA LEU A 31 9.54 -0.13 8.92
C LEU A 31 8.84 1.15 8.46
N THR A 32 8.62 2.11 9.36
CA THR A 32 8.03 3.41 9.02
C THR A 32 8.92 4.18 8.05
N ARG A 33 10.22 4.29 8.33
CA ARG A 33 11.19 4.94 7.43
C ARG A 33 11.23 4.30 6.04
N LEU A 34 11.10 2.97 5.98
CA LEU A 34 11.01 2.27 4.69
C LEU A 34 9.78 2.72 3.93
N CYS A 35 8.62 2.77 4.58
CA CYS A 35 7.41 3.16 3.90
C CYS A 35 7.34 4.64 3.52
N GLU A 36 7.98 5.52 4.28
CA GLU A 36 8.18 6.92 3.88
C GLU A 36 9.04 7.01 2.61
N ALA A 37 10.09 6.19 2.50
CA ALA A 37 10.95 6.18 1.32
C ALA A 37 10.26 5.58 0.08
N PHE A 38 9.38 4.60 0.25
CA PHE A 38 8.75 3.85 -0.85
C PHE A 38 7.27 4.17 -1.06
N GLU A 39 6.75 5.22 -0.43
CA GLU A 39 5.35 5.65 -0.54
C GLU A 39 4.36 4.50 -0.24
N CYS A 40 4.62 3.74 0.82
CA CYS A 40 3.74 2.66 1.29
C CYS A 40 3.17 2.89 2.69
N SER A 41 2.29 2.00 3.12
CA SER A 41 1.92 1.80 4.52
C SER A 41 2.55 0.51 5.07
N PRO A 42 2.82 0.41 6.38
CA PRO A 42 3.34 -0.83 7.00
C PRO A 42 2.52 -2.09 6.66
N ASN A 43 1.20 -1.93 6.50
CA ASN A 43 0.31 -3.02 6.13
C ASN A 43 0.59 -3.58 4.74
N ASP A 44 1.14 -2.78 3.82
CA ASP A 44 1.46 -3.24 2.46
C ASP A 44 2.72 -4.13 2.45
N LEU A 45 3.61 -3.96 3.44
CA LEU A 45 4.79 -4.81 3.64
C LEU A 45 4.51 -6.04 4.50
N LEU A 46 3.56 -5.93 5.43
CA LEU A 46 3.21 -6.99 6.39
C LEU A 46 1.95 -7.76 6.01
N ASP A 47 1.44 -7.59 4.79
CA ASP A 47 0.23 -8.28 4.33
C ASP A 47 0.38 -9.80 4.43
N TRP A 48 -0.65 -10.45 4.96
CA TRP A 48 -0.62 -11.87 5.25
C TRP A 48 -0.85 -12.69 3.97
N ARG A 49 0.17 -13.46 3.57
CA ARG A 49 0.17 -14.28 2.33
C ARG A 49 0.08 -15.78 2.57
N GLY A 50 -0.56 -16.20 3.67
CA GLY A 50 -0.74 -17.63 3.96
C GLY A 50 -1.93 -18.25 3.22
N ASP A 51 -2.39 -19.40 3.71
CA ASP A 51 -3.47 -20.19 3.12
C ASP A 51 -4.80 -19.42 2.98
N ALA A 52 -5.45 -19.51 1.82
CA ALA A 52 -6.77 -18.94 1.58
C ALA A 52 -7.84 -19.42 2.59
N GLY A 53 -7.69 -20.63 3.15
CA GLY A 53 -8.62 -21.18 4.15
C GLY A 53 -8.46 -20.65 5.59
N HIS A 54 -7.44 -19.84 5.87
CA HIS A 54 -7.18 -19.33 7.22
C HIS A 54 -8.07 -18.12 7.56
N VAL A 55 -8.39 -17.92 8.85
CA VAL A 55 -9.23 -16.78 9.29
C VAL A 55 -8.68 -15.41 8.88
N LEU A 56 -7.36 -15.26 8.80
CA LEU A 56 -6.71 -14.02 8.38
C LEU A 56 -6.84 -13.73 6.88
N SER A 57 -7.24 -14.70 6.06
CA SER A 57 -7.46 -14.47 4.63
C SER A 57 -8.59 -13.47 4.37
N GLN A 58 -9.54 -13.38 5.31
CA GLN A 58 -10.67 -12.44 5.27
C GLN A 58 -10.23 -10.98 5.50
N LEU A 59 -9.07 -10.78 6.12
CA LEU A 59 -8.51 -9.45 6.40
C LEU A 59 -7.58 -8.95 5.29
N ARG A 60 -7.33 -9.75 4.26
CA ARG A 60 -6.49 -9.35 3.13
C ARG A 60 -7.14 -8.17 2.43
N LYS A 61 -6.39 -7.08 2.26
CA LYS A 61 -6.84 -5.98 1.41
C LYS A 61 -7.07 -6.54 0.00
N SER A 62 -8.27 -6.35 -0.53
CA SER A 62 -8.46 -6.48 -1.98
C SER A 62 -7.54 -5.47 -2.64
N MET A 63 -6.71 -5.91 -3.60
CA MET A 63 -5.98 -4.95 -4.44
C MET A 63 -7.00 -3.95 -4.97
N ALA A 64 -6.79 -2.66 -4.66
CA ALA A 64 -7.60 -1.62 -5.25
C ALA A 64 -7.52 -1.80 -6.78
N PRO A 65 -8.66 -1.86 -7.48
CA PRO A 65 -8.61 -1.99 -8.93
C PRO A 65 -7.88 -0.78 -9.50
N ASN A 66 -7.18 -0.98 -10.62
CA ASN A 66 -6.60 0.14 -11.36
C ASN A 66 -7.75 1.01 -11.89
N ILE A 67 -7.93 2.17 -11.27
CA ILE A 67 -9.07 3.04 -11.56
C ILE A 67 -8.95 3.59 -12.98
N GLU A 68 -7.74 3.92 -13.44
CA GLU A 68 -7.48 4.43 -14.78
C GLU A 68 -7.98 3.47 -15.86
N GLN A 69 -7.70 2.17 -15.71
CA GLN A 69 -8.20 1.12 -16.60
C GLN A 69 -9.73 0.98 -16.55
N LEU A 70 -10.36 1.20 -15.40
CA LEU A 70 -11.82 1.13 -15.27
C LEU A 70 -12.52 2.32 -15.92
N LEU A 71 -11.87 3.48 -15.90
CA LEU A 71 -12.36 4.71 -16.52
C LEU A 71 -12.13 4.73 -18.03
N GLU A 72 -11.15 3.95 -18.52
CA GLU A 72 -10.88 3.84 -19.95
C GLU A 72 -12.10 3.32 -20.72
N GLY A 73 -12.48 4.02 -21.78
CA GLY A 73 -13.64 3.68 -22.61
C GLY A 73 -15.01 4.06 -22.03
N LYS A 74 -15.07 4.76 -20.89
CA LYS A 74 -16.33 5.34 -20.38
C LYS A 74 -16.71 6.60 -21.14
N SER A 75 -18.01 6.76 -21.41
CA SER A 75 -18.55 7.99 -21.99
C SER A 75 -18.54 9.15 -20.98
N PRO A 76 -18.59 10.41 -21.44
CA PRO A 76 -18.69 11.56 -20.54
C PRO A 76 -19.85 11.47 -19.56
N GLN A 77 -21.01 10.94 -19.98
CA GLN A 77 -22.20 10.79 -19.14
C GLN A 77 -21.99 9.74 -18.04
N GLU A 78 -21.34 8.62 -18.37
CA GLU A 78 -21.00 7.60 -17.36
C GLU A 78 -20.00 8.13 -16.34
N LEU A 79 -19.02 8.92 -16.78
CA LEU A 79 -18.05 9.56 -15.89
C LEU A 79 -18.71 10.57 -14.95
N GLU A 80 -19.63 11.39 -15.45
CA GLU A 80 -20.37 12.36 -14.63
C GLU A 80 -21.22 11.67 -13.56
N GLU A 81 -21.88 10.57 -13.91
CA GLU A 81 -22.65 9.76 -12.94
C GLU A 81 -21.75 9.09 -11.89
N ILE A 82 -20.57 8.59 -12.29
CA ILE A 82 -19.58 8.05 -11.33
C ILE A 82 -19.15 9.13 -10.33
N LEU A 83 -18.81 10.33 -10.82
CA LEU A 83 -18.38 11.45 -9.99
C LEU A 83 -19.48 11.89 -9.02
N ARG A 84 -20.73 11.96 -9.50
CA ARG A 84 -21.90 12.26 -8.66
C ARG A 84 -22.03 11.29 -7.50
N ARG A 85 -21.92 9.98 -7.77
CA ARG A 85 -22.03 8.94 -6.74
C ARG A 85 -20.89 8.95 -5.72
N ILE A 86 -19.68 9.31 -6.14
CA ILE A 86 -18.54 9.45 -5.23
C ILE A 86 -18.78 10.61 -4.27
N ALA A 87 -19.21 11.77 -4.78
CA ALA A 87 -19.54 12.94 -3.97
C ALA A 87 -20.63 12.60 -2.92
N ASP A 88 -21.69 11.90 -3.33
CA ASP A 88 -22.76 11.45 -2.43
C ASP A 88 -22.26 10.48 -1.33
N SER A 89 -21.17 9.74 -1.58
CA SER A 89 -20.62 8.75 -0.64
C SER A 89 -19.65 9.36 0.38
N GLU A 90 -18.95 10.44 0.03
CA GLU A 90 -18.04 11.13 0.95
C GLU A 90 -18.80 11.88 2.07
N GLU A 91 -20.01 12.36 1.80
CA GLU A 91 -20.87 13.01 2.79
C GLU A 91 -21.38 12.04 3.89
N GLY A 92 -21.35 10.72 3.64
CA GLY A 92 -21.71 9.67 4.60
C GLY A 92 -20.53 9.10 5.41
N GLY A 93 -19.28 9.41 5.05
CA GLY A 93 -18.07 8.77 5.57
C GLY A 93 -17.46 9.39 6.82
N VAL A 94 -17.88 10.60 7.23
CA VAL A 94 -17.37 11.30 8.43
C VAL A 94 -18.21 10.98 9.66
N ARG A 95 -18.57 9.70 9.87
CA ARG A 95 -19.15 9.21 11.13
C ARG A 95 -18.84 7.73 11.32
N SER A 96 -17.59 7.40 11.65
CA SER A 96 -17.21 6.20 12.41
C SER A 96 -15.79 6.36 12.93
#